data_AF-A0A1G3QQS9-F1
#
_entry.id   AF-A0A1G3QQS9-F1
#
_cell.length_a   1.000
_cell.length_b   1.000
_cell.length_c   1.000
_cell.angle_alpha   90.00
_cell.angle_beta   90.00
_cell.angle_gamma   90.00
#
_symmetry.space_group_name_H-M   'P 1'
#
loop_
_entity.id
_entity.type
_entity.pdbx_description
1 polymer ?
#
loop_
_entity_poly.entity_id
_entity_poly.type
_entity_poly.pdbx_seq_one_letter_code
_entity_poly.pdbx_strand_id
1 'polypeptide(L)' 'MATNLAIDDKLINQAKKISGLKTKKDTVTLALKEFISRRKQEEIIDLFGTIEYNSDYNYKKLRKRT' A
#
# COMPACT_ATOMS: atom_id res chain seq x y z
N MET A 1 16.54 -9.16 12.31
CA MET A 1 17.44 -8.47 13.25
C MET A 1 16.59 -7.70 14.25
N ALA A 2 16.93 -7.72 15.54
CA ALA A 2 16.23 -6.91 16.53
C ALA A 2 16.88 -5.53 16.57
N THR A 3 16.07 -4.48 16.38
CA THR A 3 16.53 -3.09 16.41
C THR A 3 15.82 -2.42 17.56
N ASN A 4 16.58 -1.86 18.51
CA ASN A 4 16.01 -1.17 19.66
C ASN A 4 15.63 0.25 19.24
N LEU A 5 14.38 0.44 18.81
CA LEU A 5 13.87 1.73 18.37
C LEU A 5 12.86 2.23 19.41
N ALA A 6 13.03 3.46 19.87
CA ALA A 6 12.07 4.11 20.74
C ALA A 6 10.82 4.49 19.92
N ILE A 7 9.76 3.71 20.06
CA ILE A 7 8.44 3.96 19.47
C ILE A 7 7.41 3.98 20.60
N ASP A 8 6.39 4.82 20.48
CA ASP A 8 5.26 4.83 21.41
C ASP A 8 4.54 3.47 21.41
N ASP A 9 4.58 2.82 22.56
CA ASP A 9 3.96 1.52 22.80
C ASP A 9 2.43 1.58 22.69
N LYS A 10 1.80 2.71 23.02
CA LYS A 10 0.35 2.89 22.85
C LYS A 10 -0.03 2.83 21.38
N LEU A 11 0.75 3.49 20.52
CA LEU A 11 0.56 3.51 19.07
C LEU A 11 0.70 2.10 18.49
N ILE A 12 1.74 1.36 18.85
CA ILE A 12 1.95 -0.01 18.37
C ILE A 12 0.80 -0.92 18.83
N ASN A 13 0.37 -0.81 20.09
CA ASN A 13 -0.72 -1.64 20.60
C ASN A 13 -2.05 -1.33 19.92
N GLN A 14 -2.33 -0.07 19.61
CA GLN A 14 -3.51 0.32 18.84
C GLN A 14 -3.44 -0.24 17.41
N ALA A 15 -2.32 -0.06 16.73
CA ALA A 15 -2.11 -0.59 15.38
C ALA A 15 -2.24 -2.12 15.36
N LYS A 16 -1.68 -2.81 16.36
CA LYS A 16 -1.78 -4.27 16.52
C LYS A 16 -3.22 -4.74 16.72
N LYS A 17 -4.00 -4.01 17.53
CA LYS A 17 -5.44 -4.31 17.76
C LYS A 17 -6.24 -4.16 16.48
N ILE A 18 -5.98 -3.10 15.70
CA ILE A 18 -6.65 -2.84 14.42
C ILE A 18 -6.24 -3.88 13.36
N SER A 19 -4.95 -4.20 13.27
CA SER A 19 -4.42 -5.12 12.26
C SER A 19 -4.65 -6.61 12.58
N GLY A 20 -5.08 -6.94 13.80
CA GLY A 20 -5.28 -8.33 14.25
C GLY A 20 -3.99 -9.15 14.37
N LEU A 21 -2.81 -8.51 14.38
CA LEU A 21 -1.54 -9.21 14.35
C LEU A 21 -1.11 -9.68 15.75
N LYS A 22 -0.39 -10.81 15.79
CA LYS A 22 0.01 -11.44 17.06
C LYS A 22 1.18 -10.73 17.74
N THR A 23 2.09 -10.13 16.98
CA THR A 23 3.33 -9.54 17.53
C THR A 23 3.48 -8.06 17.16
N LYS A 24 4.12 -7.28 18.05
CA LYS A 24 4.48 -5.88 17.80
C LYS A 24 5.38 -5.75 16.57
N LYS A 25 6.31 -6.71 16.38
CA LYS A 25 7.23 -6.76 15.24
C LYS A 25 6.49 -6.86 13.92
N ASP A 26 5.50 -7.76 13.83
CA ASP A 26 4.73 -7.93 12.60
C ASP A 26 3.91 -6.68 12.29
N THR A 27 3.32 -6.05 13.32
CA THR A 27 2.60 -4.78 13.19
C THR A 27 3.50 -3.67 12.63
N VAL A 28 4.69 -3.48 13.20
CA VAL A 28 5.63 -2.46 12.71
C VAL A 28 6.09 -2.78 11.29
N THR A 29 6.36 -4.06 10.99
CA THR A 29 6.80 -4.48 9.65
C THR A 29 5.71 -4.24 8.61
N LEU A 30 4.45 -4.54 8.94
CA LEU A 30 3.31 -4.27 8.06
C LEU A 30 3.12 -2.78 7.84
N ALA A 31 3.13 -1.98 8.91
CA ALA A 31 2.98 -0.53 8.82
C ALA A 31 4.03 0.12 7.91
N LEU A 32 5.30 -0.32 8.00
CA LEU A 32 6.36 0.18 7.12
C LEU A 32 6.14 -0.23 5.66
N LYS A 33 5.70 -1.47 5.40
CA LYS A 33 5.37 -1.93 4.05
C LYS A 33 4.23 -1.11 3.44
N GLU A 34 3.16 -0.87 4.20
CA GLU A 34 2.04 -0.06 3.74
C GLU A 34 2.44 1.40 3.51
N PHE A 35 3.26 1.97 4.40
CA PHE A 35 3.76 3.32 4.24
C PHE A 35 4.57 3.48 2.95
N ILE A 36 5.50 2.55 2.68
CA ILE A 36 6.29 2.54 1.45
C ILE A 36 5.38 2.35 0.23
N SER A 37 4.47 1.37 0.28
CA SER A 37 3.54 1.09 -0.82
C SER A 37 2.69 2.31 -1.17
N ARG A 38 2.14 3.00 -0.17
CA ARG A 38 1.34 4.21 -0.35
C ARG A 38 2.13 5.34 -1.01
N ARG A 39 3.41 5.48 -0.69
CA ARG A 39 4.30 6.46 -1.35
C ARG A 39 4.62 6.06 -2.78
N LYS A 40 4.90 4.78 -3.02
CA LYS A 40 5.12 4.28 -4.39
C LYS A 40 3.89 4.42 -5.28
N GLN A 41 2.69 4.37 -4.72
CA GLN A 41 1.47 4.64 -5.51
C GLN A 41 1.42 6.09 -6.03
N GLU A 42 2.11 7.05 -5.41
CA GLU A 42 2.21 8.42 -5.93
C GLU A 42 3.00 8.45 -7.26
N GLU A 43 3.90 7.49 -7.51
CA GLU A 43 4.65 7.35 -8.77
C GLU A 43 3.73 7.05 -9.98
N ILE A 44 2.46 6.65 -9.76
CA ILE A 44 1.49 6.49 -10.84
C ILE A 44 1.24 7.83 -11.57
N ILE A 45 1.41 8.96 -10.87
CA ILE A 45 1.27 10.29 -11.47
C ILE A 45 2.29 10.48 -12.60
N ASP A 46 3.50 9.94 -12.44
CA ASP A 46 4.57 10.05 -13.44
C ASP A 46 4.28 9.23 -14.71
N LEU A 47 3.32 8.30 -14.66
CA LEU A 47 2.89 7.51 -15.81
C LEU A 47 1.86 8.23 -16.70
N PHE A 48 1.28 9.34 -16.25
CA PHE A 48 0.34 10.09 -17.08
C PHE A 48 1.04 10.68 -18.31
N GLY A 49 0.50 10.40 -19.50
CA GLY A 49 1.06 10.88 -20.77
C GLY A 49 2.27 10.10 -21.28
N THR A 50 2.79 9.12 -20.52
CA THR A 50 3.88 8.24 -20.98
C THR A 50 3.37 6.94 -21.59
N ILE A 51 2.11 6.59 -21.33
CA ILE A 51 1.48 5.36 -21.83
C ILE A 51 0.86 5.61 -23.20
N GLU A 52 1.40 4.95 -24.23
CA GLU A 52 0.77 4.86 -25.54
C GLU A 52 -0.34 3.82 -25.54
N TYR A 53 -1.58 4.27 -25.73
CA TYR A 53 -2.72 3.38 -25.87
C TYR A 53 -2.88 2.95 -27.33
N ASN A 54 -3.20 1.67 -27.55
CA ASN A 54 -3.56 1.19 -28.87
C ASN A 54 -4.85 1.91 -29.35
N SER A 55 -4.84 2.42 -30.58
CA SER A 55 -5.94 3.19 -31.17
C SER A 55 -7.29 2.46 -31.17
N ASP A 56 -7.26 1.13 -31.26
CA ASP A 56 -8.46 0.29 -31.31
C ASP A 56 -8.91 -0.20 -29.93
N TYR A 57 -8.16 0.16 -28.87
CA TYR A 57 -8.46 -0.25 -27.51
C TYR A 57 -9.67 0.51 -26.95
N ASN A 58 -10.79 -0.20 -26.84
CA ASN A 58 -12.02 0.34 -26.25
C ASN A 58 -12.32 -0.33 -24.90
N TYR A 59 -11.83 0.26 -23.82
CA TYR A 59 -12.06 -0.21 -22.45
C TYR A 59 -13.55 -0.25 -22.05
N LYS A 60 -14.44 0.49 -22.74
CA LYS A 60 -15.89 0.46 -22.44
C LYS A 60 -16.56 -0.83 -22.93
N LYS A 61 -15.98 -1.54 -23.90
CA LYS A 61 -16.48 -2.88 -24.31
C LYS A 61 -16.49 -3.85 -23.14
N LEU A 62 -15.45 -3.80 -22.28
CA LEU A 62 -15.32 -4.65 -21.09
C LEU A 62 -16.35 -4.37 -19.98
N ARG A 63 -17.07 -3.24 -20.06
CA ARG A 63 -18.10 -2.87 -19.06
C ARG A 63 -19.48 -3.41 -19.42
N LYS A 64 -19.68 -3.94 -20.64
CA LYS A 64 -20.95 -4.55 -21.01
C LYS A 64 -21.07 -5.92 -20.33
N ARG A 65 -21.96 -6.00 -19.35
CA ARG A 65 -22.46 -7.25 -18.78
C ARG A 65 -23.55 -7.78 -19.71
N THR A 66 -23.16 -8.52 -20.73
CA THR A 66 -24.07 -9.31 -21.56
C THR A 66 -23.73 -10.77 -21.35
#